data_AF-A0A2L2XVD0-F1
#
_entry.id   AF-A0A2L2XVD0-F1
#
_cell.length_a   1.000
_cell.length_b   1.000
_cell.length_c   1.000
_cell.angle_alpha   90.00
_cell.angle_beta   90.00
_cell.angle_gamma   90.00
#
_symmetry.space_group_name_H-M   'P 1'
#
loop_
_entity.id
_entity.type
_entity.pdbx_description
1 polymer ?
#
loop_
_entity_poly.entity_id
_entity_poly.type
_entity_poly.pdbx_seq_one_letter_code
_entity_poly.pdbx_strand_id
1 'polypeptide(L)'
;MTTVRQIPNRSNPIQPISNIIRSFVYAMNGRWHKLGMKIFMIVTIAHISEHIIQAYQLWGLGWPRPECLGLLGLWKPWLMRSE
;
A
#
# COMPACT_ATOMS: atom_id res chain seq x y z
N MET A 1 27.54 -52.30 18.79
CA MET A 1 27.77 -50.88 19.08
C MET A 1 28.05 -50.17 17.76
N THR A 2 27.03 -49.59 17.13
CA THR A 2 27.16 -48.88 15.86
C THR A 2 27.04 -47.39 16.13
N THR A 3 28.16 -46.68 16.10
CA THR A 3 28.23 -45.23 16.33
C THR A 3 27.59 -44.51 15.13
N VAL A 4 26.39 -43.97 15.32
CA VAL A 4 25.75 -43.07 14.35
C VAL A 4 26.60 -41.80 14.27
N ARG A 5 27.24 -41.55 13.12
CA ARG A 5 27.94 -40.28 12.84
C ARG A 5 26.92 -39.14 12.88
N GLN A 6 27.07 -38.22 13.83
CA GLN A 6 26.35 -36.96 13.85
C GLN A 6 26.80 -36.13 12.63
N ILE A 7 25.89 -35.88 11.69
CA ILE A 7 26.14 -35.00 10.54
C ILE A 7 26.14 -33.56 11.09
N PRO A 8 27.20 -32.76 10.90
CA PRO A 8 27.24 -31.40 11.40
C PRO A 8 26.11 -30.57 10.81
N ASN A 9 25.43 -29.80 11.68
CA ASN A 9 24.36 -28.87 11.33
C ASN A 9 24.92 -27.78 10.38
N ARG A 10 24.86 -28.03 9.08
CA ARG A 10 25.23 -27.08 8.04
C ARG A 10 24.17 -25.98 8.03
N SER A 11 24.50 -24.82 8.59
CA SER A 11 23.68 -23.62 8.47
C SER A 11 23.49 -23.29 6.98
N ASN A 12 22.27 -23.53 6.48
CA ASN A 12 21.92 -23.17 5.11
C ASN A 12 22.03 -21.64 4.97
N PRO A 13 22.78 -21.11 3.98
CA PRO A 13 23.01 -19.67 3.80
C PRO A 13 21.73 -18.85 3.54
N ILE A 14 20.59 -19.51 3.35
CA ILE A 14 19.25 -18.90 3.15
C ILE A 14 18.57 -18.55 4.50
N GLN A 15 19.01 -19.15 5.61
CA GLN A 15 18.46 -18.91 6.96
C GLN A 15 18.54 -17.44 7.44
N PRO A 16 19.66 -16.69 7.28
CA PRO A 16 19.72 -15.31 7.77
C PRO A 16 18.73 -14.39 7.03
N ILE A 17 18.55 -14.59 5.73
CA ILE A 17 17.64 -13.77 4.91
C ILE A 17 16.18 -14.02 5.32
N SER A 18 15.80 -15.28 5.54
CA SER A 18 14.43 -15.63 5.92
C SER A 18 14.04 -15.05 7.28
N ASN A 19 14.97 -15.00 8.24
CA ASN A 19 14.74 -14.44 9.58
C ASN A 19 14.57 -12.92 9.54
N ILE A 20 15.35 -12.22 8.71
CA ILE A 20 15.23 -10.76 8.51
C ILE A 20 13.85 -10.43 7.90
N ILE A 21 13.45 -11.16 6.86
CA ILE A 21 12.13 -10.96 6.21
C ILE A 21 11.00 -11.25 7.21
N ARG A 22 11.09 -12.33 7.99
CA ARG A 22 10.09 -12.65 9.03
C ARG A 22 9.99 -11.56 10.10
N SER A 23 11.12 -11.05 10.57
CA SER A 23 11.17 -9.97 11.56
C SER A 23 10.55 -8.68 11.02
N PHE A 24 10.86 -8.34 9.76
CA PHE A 24 10.28 -7.18 9.07
C PHE A 24 8.76 -7.31 8.90
N VAL A 25 8.28 -8.45 8.37
CA VAL A 25 6.84 -8.74 8.22
C VAL A 25 6.14 -8.69 9.58
N TYR A 26 6.74 -9.24 10.63
CA TYR A 26 6.20 -9.19 11.98
C TYR A 26 6.10 -7.75 12.51
N ALA A 27 7.12 -6.92 12.28
CA ALA A 27 7.09 -5.50 12.69
C ALA A 27 6.02 -4.69 11.93
N MET A 28 5.84 -4.95 10.63
CA MET A 28 4.80 -4.30 9.82
C MET A 28 3.40 -4.74 10.23
N ASN A 29 3.19 -6.05 10.46
CA ASN A 29 1.89 -6.61 10.86
C ASN A 29 1.56 -6.39 12.34
N GLY A 30 2.55 -6.03 13.16
CA GLY A 30 2.37 -5.66 14.56
C GLY A 30 2.33 -4.15 14.75
N ARG A 31 3.47 -3.58 15.18
CA ARG A 31 3.58 -2.19 15.65
C ARG A 31 3.11 -1.16 14.62
N TRP A 32 3.40 -1.37 13.35
CA TRP A 32 3.09 -0.41 12.29
C TRP A 32 1.75 -0.65 11.60
N HIS A 33 1.10 -1.79 11.84
CA HIS A 33 -0.11 -2.18 11.13
C HIS A 33 -1.23 -1.17 11.32
N LYS A 34 -1.50 -0.77 12.56
CA LYS A 34 -2.56 0.20 12.88
C LYS A 34 -2.32 1.56 12.23
N LEU A 35 -1.07 2.02 12.15
CA LEU A 35 -0.73 3.28 11.49
C LEU A 35 -0.88 3.15 9.98
N GLY A 36 -0.36 2.08 9.39
CA GLY A 36 -0.48 1.79 7.96
C GLY A 36 -1.95 1.72 7.51
N MET A 37 -2.79 1.01 8.25
CA MET A 37 -4.22 0.91 7.96
C MET A 37 -4.96 2.24 8.09
N LYS A 38 -4.59 3.09 9.07
CA LYS A 38 -5.17 4.45 9.18
C LYS A 38 -4.81 5.31 7.98
N ILE A 39 -3.54 5.33 7.58
CA ILE A 39 -3.09 6.09 6.40
C ILE A 39 -3.78 5.56 5.15
N PHE A 40 -3.82 4.24 4.98
CA PHE A 40 -4.52 3.59 3.86
C PHE A 40 -5.99 4.00 3.81
N MET A 41 -6.69 4.00 4.95
CA MET A 41 -8.09 4.41 5.04
C MET A 41 -8.27 5.88 4.66
N ILE A 42 -7.42 6.77 5.18
CA ILE A 42 -7.46 8.20 4.84
C ILE A 42 -7.28 8.42 3.33
N VAL A 43 -6.28 7.76 2.73
CA VAL A 43 -6.00 7.88 1.30
C VAL A 43 -7.15 7.32 0.47
N THR A 44 -7.70 6.17 0.87
CA THR A 44 -8.84 5.55 0.17
C THR A 44 -10.07 6.45 0.20
N ILE A 45 -10.39 7.04 1.36
CA ILE A 45 -11.51 7.98 1.50
C ILE A 45 -11.26 9.23 0.65
N ALA A 46 -10.06 9.81 0.70
CA ALA A 46 -9.73 10.98 -0.12
C ALA A 46 -9.87 10.69 -1.61
N HIS A 47 -9.40 9.51 -2.06
CA HIS A 47 -9.47 9.12 -3.46
C HIS A 47 -10.90 8.88 -3.94
N ILE A 48 -11.74 8.19 -3.17
CA ILE A 48 -13.14 7.99 -3.57
C ILE A 48 -13.93 9.31 -3.54
N SER A 49 -13.66 10.20 -2.59
CA SER A 49 -14.28 11.53 -2.56
C SER A 49 -13.94 12.35 -3.81
N GLU A 50 -12.71 12.25 -4.32
CA GLU A 50 -12.31 12.88 -5.57
C GLU A 50 -13.16 12.37 -6.74
N HIS A 51 -13.32 11.04 -6.87
CA HIS A 51 -14.16 10.42 -7.91
C HIS A 51 -15.64 10.83 -7.81
N ILE A 52 -16.17 10.94 -6.59
CA ILE A 52 -17.55 11.41 -6.38
C ILE A 52 -17.72 12.85 -6.89
N ILE A 53 -16.73 13.71 -6.66
CA ILE A 53 -16.77 15.10 -7.12
C ILE A 53 -16.60 15.18 -8.64
N GLN A 54 -15.72 14.37 -9.23
CA GLN A 54 -15.62 14.23 -10.70
C GLN A 54 -16.95 13.78 -11.32
N ALA A 55 -17.63 12.79 -10.70
CA ALA A 55 -18.94 12.33 -11.15
C ALA A 55 -19.99 13.44 -11.01
N TYR A 56 -19.98 14.21 -9.92
CA TYR A 56 -20.87 15.34 -9.76
C TYR A 56 -20.61 16.46 -10.79
N GLN A 57 -19.35 16.74 -11.12
CA GLN A 57 -18.97 17.70 -12.16
C GLN A 57 -19.49 17.25 -13.54
N LEU A 58 -19.37 15.97 -13.86
CA LEU A 58 -19.82 15.41 -15.13
C LEU A 58 -21.36 15.36 -15.25
N TRP A 59 -22.03 14.81 -14.23
CA TRP A 59 -23.47 14.50 -14.28
C TRP A 59 -24.36 15.63 -13.74
N GLY A 60 -23.88 16.38 -12.75
CA GLY A 60 -24.62 17.47 -12.11
C GLY A 60 -24.37 18.83 -12.78
N LEU A 61 -23.12 19.15 -13.08
CA LEU A 61 -22.72 20.43 -13.71
C LEU A 61 -22.59 20.35 -15.24
N GLY A 62 -22.59 19.14 -15.81
CA GLY A 62 -22.47 18.95 -17.26
C GLY A 62 -21.10 19.34 -17.83
N TRP A 63 -20.06 19.38 -17.00
CA TRP A 63 -18.72 19.73 -17.45
C TRP A 63 -18.18 18.70 -18.44
N PRO A 64 -17.44 19.13 -19.47
CA PRO A 64 -16.78 18.19 -20.37
C PRO A 64 -15.75 17.38 -19.58
N ARG A 65 -15.66 16.08 -19.87
CA ARG A 65 -14.80 15.10 -19.17
C ARG A 65 -13.37 15.57 -18.83
N PRO A 66 -12.63 16.32 -19.68
CA PRO A 66 -11.30 16.83 -19.32
C PRO A 66 -11.28 17.90 -18.21
N GLU A 67 -12.41 18.53 -17.90
CA GLU A 67 -12.55 19.58 -16.88
C GLU A 67 -13.02 19.03 -15.54
N CYS A 68 -13.48 17.77 -15.49
CA CYS A 68 -13.88 17.08 -14.27
C CYS A 68 -12.65 16.64 -13.46
N LEU A 69 -11.94 17.61 -12.90
CA LEU A 69 -10.69 17.44 -12.16
C LEU A 69 -10.91 17.23 -10.66
N GLY A 70 -12.11 16.94 -10.16
CA GLY A 70 -12.35 16.72 -8.72
C GLY A 70 -12.04 17.95 -7.86
N LEU A 71 -11.83 17.77 -6.55
CA LEU A 71 -11.51 18.86 -5.62
C LEU A 71 -10.00 19.09 -5.49
N LEU A 72 -9.23 18.01 -5.44
CA LEU A 72 -7.77 18.06 -5.38
C LEU A 72 -7.15 18.31 -6.74
N GLY A 73 -7.72 17.82 -7.84
CA GLY A 73 -7.21 18.11 -9.19
C GLY A 73 -7.49 19.54 -9.66
N LEU A 74 -8.50 20.23 -9.12
CA LEU A 74 -8.64 21.69 -9.27
C LEU A 74 -7.48 22.45 -8.58
N TRP A 75 -6.94 21.92 -7.48
CA TRP A 75 -5.84 22.56 -6.75
C TRP A 75 -4.44 22.11 -7.22
N LYS A 76 -4.31 20.86 -7.66
CA LYS A 76 -3.06 20.22 -8.09
C LYS A 76 -3.32 19.32 -9.32
N PRO A 77 -3.48 19.92 -10.52
CA PRO A 77 -3.90 19.20 -11.73
C PRO A 77 -2.90 18.14 -12.21
N TRP A 78 -1.66 18.13 -11.72
CA TRP A 78 -0.67 17.11 -12.09
C TRP A 78 -0.91 15.75 -11.44
N LEU A 79 -1.62 15.67 -10.30
CA LEU A 79 -2.00 14.38 -9.70
C LEU A 79 -2.96 13.63 -10.63
N MET A 80 -3.94 14.35 -11.18
CA MET A 80 -4.98 13.79 -12.03
C MET A 80 -4.50 13.38 -13.42
N ARG A 81 -3.37 13.94 -13.89
CA ARG A 81 -2.83 13.64 -15.23
C ARG A 81 -2.26 12.23 -15.35
N SER A 82 -2.13 11.53 -14.22
CA SER A 82 -1.58 10.18 -14.09
C SER A 82 -2.63 9.16 -13.62
N GLU A 83 -3.86 9.62 -13.32
CA GLU A 83 -5.00 8.77 -12.95
C GLU A 83 -5.67 8.15 -14.18
#